data_AF-A0A3A4Y0J3-F1
#
_entry.id   AF-A0A3A4Y0J3-F1
#
_cell.length_a   1.000
_cell.length_b   1.000
_cell.length_c   1.000
_cell.angle_alpha   90.00
_cell.angle_beta   90.00
_cell.angle_gamma   90.00
#
_symmetry.space_group_name_H-M   'P 1'
#
loop_
_entity.id
_entity.type
_entity.pdbx_description
1 polymer ?
#
loop_
_entity_poly.entity_id
_entity_poly.type
_entity_poly.pdbx_seq_one_letter_code
_entity_poly.pdbx_strand_id
1 'polypeptide(L)' 'MGKESTQEQILRASKEIAVKFIEVGRLSPTNFAEIFKTIYDAIDATVRREPVKGEGDGSATGR' A
#
# COMPACT_ATOMS: atom_id res chain seq x y z
N MET A 1 -19.37 -7.87 -16.78
CA MET A 1 -18.22 -8.02 -15.87
C MET A 1 -18.20 -6.79 -14.99
N GLY A 2 -18.56 -6.91 -13.71
CA GLY A 2 -18.54 -5.77 -12.78
C GLY A 2 -17.11 -5.30 -12.58
N LYS A 3 -16.87 -4.00 -12.53
CA LYS A 3 -15.55 -3.47 -12.17
C LYS A 3 -15.25 -3.90 -10.73
N GLU A 4 -14.10 -4.55 -10.52
CA GLU A 4 -13.60 -4.80 -9.16
C GLU A 4 -13.48 -3.46 -8.44
N SER A 5 -13.97 -3.37 -7.21
CA SER A 5 -13.87 -2.15 -6.43
C SER A 5 -12.40 -1.90 -6.05
N THR A 6 -12.01 -0.64 -5.89
CA THR A 6 -10.66 -0.29 -5.43
C THR A 6 -10.31 -1.00 -4.11
N GLN A 7 -11.29 -1.18 -3.22
CA GLN A 7 -11.11 -1.93 -1.98
C GLN A 7 -10.77 -3.41 -2.23
N GLU A 8 -11.46 -4.07 -3.15
CA GLU A 8 -11.15 -5.45 -3.53
C GLU A 8 -9.76 -5.58 -4.15
N GLN A 9 -9.36 -4.60 -4.97
CA GLN A 9 -8.01 -4.57 -5.56
C GLN A 9 -6.92 -4.43 -4.49
N ILE A 10 -7.11 -3.54 -3.51
CA ILE A 10 -6.18 -3.37 -2.38
C ILE A 10 -6.08 -4.66 -1.57
N LEU A 11 -7.23 -5.29 -1.23
CA LEU A 11 -7.26 -6.54 -0.48
C LEU A 11 -6.55 -7.68 -1.23
N ARG A 12 -6.80 -7.80 -2.54
CA ARG A 12 -6.17 -8.82 -3.38
C ARG A 12 -4.66 -8.65 -3.44
N ALA A 13 -4.17 -7.44 -3.73
CA ALA A 13 -2.74 -7.15 -3.79
C ALA A 13 -2.06 -7.40 -2.44
N SER A 14 -2.68 -6.96 -1.34
CA SER A 14 -2.16 -7.17 0.01
C SER A 14 -2.00 -8.65 0.34
N LYS A 15 -3.00 -9.47 -0.02
CA LYS A 15 -2.98 -10.92 0.18
C LYS A 15 -1.87 -11.58 -0.62
N GLU A 16 -1.74 -11.25 -1.89
CA GLU A 16 -0.74 -11.86 -2.78
C GLU A 16 0.69 -11.56 -2.32
N ILE A 17 0.96 -10.33 -1.88
CA ILE A 17 2.27 -9.96 -1.33
C ILE A 17 2.54 -10.71 -0.02
N ALA A 18 1.59 -10.75 0.92
CA ALA A 18 1.75 -11.44 2.19
C ALA A 18 2.03 -12.95 1.99
N VAL A 19 1.25 -13.60 1.13
CA VAL A 19 1.45 -15.02 0.78
C VAL A 19 2.80 -15.23 0.11
N LYS A 20 3.22 -14.35 -0.82
CA LYS A 20 4.52 -14.46 -1.48
C LYS A 20 5.68 -14.45 -0.48
N PHE A 21 5.65 -13.55 0.51
CA PHE A 21 6.70 -13.50 1.54
C PHE A 21 6.74 -14.77 2.40
N ILE A 22 5.60 -15.39 2.67
CA ILE A 22 5.52 -16.68 3.37
C ILE A 22 6.07 -17.80 2.49
N GLU A 23 5.67 -17.87 1.22
CA GLU A 23 6.16 -18.88 0.25
C GLU A 23 7.68 -18.86 0.09
N VAL A 24 8.29 -17.66 0.09
CA VAL A 24 9.75 -17.52 -0.01
C VAL A 24 10.48 -17.62 1.33
N GLY A 25 9.78 -17.95 2.41
CA GLY A 25 10.36 -18.14 3.75
C GLY A 25 10.89 -16.86 4.40
N ARG A 26 10.44 -15.68 3.95
CA ARG A 26 10.83 -14.38 4.52
C ARG A 26 9.96 -13.97 5.70
N LEU A 27 8.75 -14.53 5.80
CA LEU A 27 7.82 -14.32 6.90
C LEU A 27 7.22 -15.66 7.32
N SER A 28 6.80 -15.76 8.58
CA SER A 28 6.13 -16.96 9.11
C SER A 28 4.62 -16.90 8.81
N PRO A 29 3.92 -18.03 8.68
CA PRO A 29 2.46 -18.00 8.71
C PRO A 29 1.90 -17.45 10.03
N THR A 30 2.63 -17.58 11.15
CA THR A 30 2.15 -17.19 12.49
C THR A 30 1.95 -15.68 12.65
N ASN A 31 2.72 -14.85 11.93
CA ASN A 31 2.62 -13.39 11.99
C ASN A 31 1.77 -12.80 10.85
N PHE A 32 1.02 -13.62 10.11
CA PHE A 32 0.24 -13.19 8.94
C PHE A 32 -0.66 -11.99 9.22
N ALA A 33 -1.41 -11.97 10.33
CA ALA A 33 -2.39 -10.92 10.61
C ALA A 33 -1.74 -9.52 10.71
N GLU A 34 -0.61 -9.44 11.41
CA GLU A 34 0.14 -8.18 11.59
C GLU A 34 0.78 -7.71 10.28
N ILE A 35 1.41 -8.64 9.55
CA ILE A 35 2.04 -8.37 8.25
C ILE A 35 1.00 -7.93 7.22
N PHE A 36 -0.11 -8.66 7.11
CA PHE A 36 -1.17 -8.37 6.16
C PHE A 36 -1.72 -6.96 6.38
N LYS A 37 -1.96 -6.58 7.64
CA LYS A 37 -2.37 -5.21 8.00
C LYS A 37 -1.34 -4.17 7.56
N THR A 38 -0.06 -4.43 7.85
CA THR A 38 1.03 -3.51 7.47
C THR A 38 1.11 -3.29 5.95
N ILE A 39 0.99 -4.37 5.17
CA ILE A 39 0.96 -4.31 3.70
C ILE A 39 -0.29 -3.59 3.20
N TYR A 40 -1.46 -3.93 3.77
CA TYR A 40 -2.73 -3.28 3.42
C TYR A 40 -2.65 -1.78 3.64
N ASP A 41 -2.21 -1.33 4.81
CA ASP A 41 -2.12 0.09 5.16
C ASP A 41 -1.16 0.83 4.20
N ALA A 42 -0.05 0.20 3.82
CA ALA A 42 0.90 0.78 2.86
C ALA A 42 0.31 0.95 1.45
N ILE A 43 -0.42 -0.06 0.95
CA ILE A 43 -1.06 -0.01 -0.37
C ILE A 43 -2.23 0.97 -0.35
N ASP A 44 -3.09 0.90 0.67
CA ASP A 44 -4.25 1.77 0.84
C ASP A 44 -3.81 3.24 0.89
N ALA A 45 -2.78 3.56 1.67
CA ALA A 45 -2.20 4.89 1.72
C ALA A 45 -1.66 5.34 0.35
N THR A 46 -1.03 4.44 -0.42
CA THR A 46 -0.51 4.77 -1.75
C THR A 46 -1.64 5.03 -2.75
N VAL A 47 -2.71 4.25 -2.71
CA VAL A 47 -3.87 4.38 -3.61
C VAL A 47 -4.71 5.60 -3.26
N ARG A 48 -4.85 5.93 -1.97
CA ARG A 48 -5.66 7.05 -1.48
C ARG A 48 -4.91 8.37 -1.41
N ARG A 49 -3.58 8.35 -1.45
CA ARG A 49 -2.79 9.58 -1.59
C ARG A 49 -3.08 10.16 -2.98
N GLU A 50 -3.84 11.25 -3.01
CA GLU A 50 -3.98 12.02 -4.25
C GLU A 50 -2.59 12.38 -4.79
N PRO A 51 -2.36 12.33 -6.10
CA PRO A 51 -1.13 12.86 -6.67
C PRO A 51 -1.01 14.30 -6.18
N VAL A 52 0.07 14.63 -5.47
CA VAL A 52 0.33 15.98 -4.99
C VAL A 52 0.24 16.91 -6.20
N LYS A 53 -0.86 17.65 -6.29
CA LYS A 53 -1.04 18.66 -7.33
C LYS A 53 -0.17 19.85 -6.96
N GLY A 54 1.07 19.83 -7.46
CA GLY A 54 1.98 20.97 -7.47
C GLY A 54 3.03 20.96 -6.37
N GLU A 55 4.20 20.38 -6.65
CA GLU A 55 5.45 21.01 -6.24
C GLU A 55 5.78 22.09 -7.28
N GLY A 56 5.14 23.24 -7.10
CA GLY A 56 5.50 24.49 -7.75
C GLY A 56 6.12 25.41 -6.72
N ASP A 57 7.45 25.44 -6.73
CA ASP A 57 8.34 26.61 -6.59
C ASP A 57 8.23 27.58 -5.39
N GLY A 58 9.40 28.00 -4.89
CA GLY A 58 9.56 29.28 -4.22
C GLY A 58 9.73 29.29 -2.69
N SER A 59 10.95 29.07 -2.22
CA SER A 59 11.45 29.81 -1.05
C SER A 59 12.84 30.38 -1.36
N ALA A 60 12.83 31.47 -2.13
CA ALA A 60 13.78 32.54 -1.94
C ALA A 60 13.18 33.54 -0.94
N THR A 61 14.06 34.17 -0.16
CA THR A 61 13.90 35.37 0.68
C THR A 61 13.33 35.23 2.11
N GLY A 62 14.20 35.50 3.10
CA GLY A 62 14.07 36.73 3.87
C GLY A 62 14.27 36.66 5.40
N ARG A 63 15.52 36.78 5.87
CA ARG A 63 16.06 37.83 6.77
C ARG A 63 17.30 37.37 7.51
#